data_AF-A0A0A9WAN5-F1
#
_entry.id   AF-A0A0A9WAN5-F1
#
_cell.length_a   1.000
_cell.length_b   1.000
_cell.length_c   1.000
_cell.angle_alpha   90.00
_cell.angle_beta   90.00
_cell.angle_gamma   90.00
#
_symmetry.space_group_name_H-M   'P 1'
#
loop_
_entity.id
_entity.type
_entity.pdbx_description
1 polymer ?
#
loop_
_entity_poly.entity_id
_entity_poly.type
_entity_poly.pdbx_seq_one_letter_code
_entity_poly.pdbx_strand_id
1 'polypeptide(L)'
;MAVQVPFKKIKLSEDEIPGAKLPNKVVSDNPVVSLRRFLLVRGLEIPLSVRKPELIELVKDAINSKKPIDPNVDRGKWLTAKALAVRSHDLNQAHIRSKLDAFPVVG
;
A
#
# COMPACT_ATOMS: atom_id res chain seq x y z
N MET A 1 -33.47 4.86 13.12
CA MET A 1 -32.75 3.61 12.75
C MET A 1 -31.32 3.99 12.39
N ALA A 2 -30.32 3.51 13.15
CA ALA A 2 -28.92 3.75 12.81
C ALA A 2 -28.57 2.92 11.56
N VAL A 3 -28.28 3.59 10.44
CA VAL A 3 -27.81 2.94 9.21
C VAL A 3 -26.46 2.32 9.53
N GLN A 4 -26.43 0.99 9.63
CA GLN A 4 -25.20 0.24 9.85
C GLN A 4 -24.41 0.30 8.53
N VAL A 5 -23.52 1.30 8.42
CA VAL A 5 -22.67 1.43 7.24
C VAL A 5 -21.72 0.24 7.24
N PRO A 6 -21.70 -0.59 6.18
CA PRO A 6 -20.81 -1.75 6.15
C PRO A 6 -19.36 -1.27 6.18
N PHE A 7 -18.64 -1.61 7.23
CA PHE A 7 -17.19 -1.39 7.30
C PHE A 7 -16.51 -2.31 6.28
N LYS A 8 -16.22 -1.77 5.10
CA LYS A 8 -15.45 -2.46 4.06
C LYS A 8 -14.02 -2.62 4.57
N LYS A 9 -13.58 -3.86 4.83
CA LYS A 9 -12.17 -4.13 5.17
C LYS A 9 -11.30 -3.80 3.95
N ILE A 10 -10.58 -2.68 4.04
CA ILE A 10 -9.61 -2.26 3.03
C ILE A 10 -8.34 -3.08 3.27
N LYS A 11 -8.06 -4.03 2.38
CA LYS A 11 -6.76 -4.72 2.33
C LYS A 11 -5.80 -3.87 1.50
N LEU A 12 -4.60 -3.58 2.00
CA LEU A 12 -3.54 -2.97 1.19
C LEU A 12 -2.77 -4.08 0.47
N SER A 13 -2.56 -3.89 -0.84
CA SER A 13 -1.63 -4.69 -1.63
C SER A 13 -0.24 -4.09 -1.56
N GLU A 14 0.80 -4.91 -1.74
CA GLU A 14 2.19 -4.42 -1.73
C GLU A 14 2.46 -3.34 -2.79
N ASP A 15 1.74 -3.35 -3.91
CA ASP A 15 1.88 -2.36 -5.00
C ASP A 15 1.38 -0.96 -4.60
N GLU A 16 0.50 -0.87 -3.62
CA GLU A 16 -0.08 0.40 -3.16
C GLU A 16 0.75 1.08 -2.08
N ILE A 17 1.78 0.39 -1.58
CA ILE A 17 2.61 0.85 -0.47
C ILE A 17 4.00 1.23 -1.01
N PRO A 18 4.35 2.53 -1.02
CA PRO A 18 5.64 3.00 -1.50
C PRO A 18 6.81 2.40 -0.71
N GLY A 19 7.59 1.54 -1.38
CA GLY A 19 8.74 0.85 -0.79
C GLY A 19 8.44 -0.53 -0.22
N ALA A 20 7.22 -1.05 -0.33
CA ALA A 20 6.92 -2.44 0.06
C ALA A 20 7.63 -3.47 -0.82
N LYS A 21 7.91 -3.12 -2.09
CA LYS A 21 8.71 -3.91 -3.03
C LYS A 21 10.02 -3.19 -3.36
N LEU A 22 11.07 -3.98 -3.56
CA LEU A 22 12.35 -3.47 -4.07
C LEU A 22 12.25 -3.25 -5.59
N PRO A 23 12.80 -2.15 -6.14
CA PRO A 23 12.80 -1.90 -7.58
C PRO A 23 13.62 -2.93 -8.37
N ASN A 24 14.75 -3.39 -7.82
CA ASN A 24 15.59 -4.42 -8.43
C ASN A 24 15.40 -5.77 -7.74
N LYS A 25 15.31 -6.85 -8.53
CA LYS A 25 15.21 -8.24 -8.02
C LYS A 25 16.41 -8.62 -7.14
N VAL A 26 17.59 -8.16 -7.51
CA VAL A 26 18.82 -8.41 -6.76
C VAL A 26 18.94 -7.35 -5.66
N VAL A 27 18.97 -7.80 -4.40
CA VAL A 27 18.96 -6.91 -3.22
C VAL A 27 20.16 -5.94 -3.24
N SER A 28 21.35 -6.39 -3.64
CA SER A 28 22.58 -5.57 -3.68
C SER A 28 22.51 -4.38 -4.63
N ASP A 29 21.71 -4.50 -5.69
CA ASP A 29 21.63 -3.53 -6.77
C ASP A 29 20.67 -2.38 -6.42
N ASN A 30 19.99 -2.49 -5.28
CA ASN A 30 19.12 -1.45 -4.78
C ASN A 30 19.93 -0.34 -4.06
N PRO A 31 19.50 0.92 -4.18
CA PRO A 31 20.09 2.02 -3.42
C PRO A 31 19.75 1.89 -1.93
N VAL A 32 20.62 2.43 -1.07
CA VAL A 32 20.48 2.41 0.39
C VAL A 32 19.12 2.94 0.85
N VAL A 33 18.61 3.98 0.19
CA VAL A 33 17.30 4.58 0.48
C VAL A 33 16.17 3.56 0.28
N SER A 34 16.18 2.79 -0.81
CA SER A 34 15.16 1.77 -1.07
C SER A 34 15.23 0.61 -0.08
N LEU A 35 16.45 0.18 0.31
CA LEU A 35 16.64 -0.87 1.32
C LEU A 35 16.08 -0.42 2.68
N ARG A 36 16.39 0.81 3.10
CA ARG A 36 15.87 1.38 4.34
C ARG A 36 14.35 1.53 4.30
N ARG A 37 13.80 1.99 3.19
CA ARG A 37 12.34 2.12 2.99
C ARG A 37 11.65 0.75 3.11
N PHE A 38 12.22 -0.29 2.51
CA PHE A 38 11.69 -1.65 2.55
C PHE A 38 11.61 -2.22 3.97
N LEU A 39 12.64 -1.98 4.78
CA LEU A 39 12.68 -2.39 6.18
C LEU A 39 11.71 -1.56 7.03
N LEU A 40 11.67 -0.24 6.81
CA LEU A 40 10.78 0.68 7.52
C LEU A 40 9.31 0.29 7.34
N VAL A 41 8.88 -0.03 6.11
CA VAL A 41 7.51 -0.47 5.80
C VAL A 41 7.13 -1.76 6.56
N ARG A 42 8.11 -2.54 7.03
CA ARG A 42 7.91 -3.76 7.83
C ARG A 42 8.13 -3.53 9.32
N GLY A 43 8.07 -2.28 9.77
CA GLY A 43 8.22 -1.89 11.18
C GLY A 43 9.66 -2.00 11.70
N LEU A 44 10.66 -2.09 10.81
CA LEU A 44 12.06 -2.17 11.20
C LEU A 44 12.73 -0.81 11.03
N GLU A 45 12.83 -0.08 12.13
CA GLU A 45 13.58 1.18 12.18
C GLU A 45 15.08 0.90 12.26
N ILE A 46 15.80 1.21 11.19
CA ILE A 46 17.25 0.98 11.12
C ILE A 46 18.01 2.29 11.32
N PRO A 47 18.96 2.37 12.28
CA PRO A 47 19.79 3.55 12.50
C PRO A 47 20.55 3.99 11.25
N LEU A 48 20.82 5.29 11.11
CA LEU A 48 21.58 5.84 9.97
C LEU A 48 23.04 5.36 9.91
N SER A 49 23.59 4.90 11.04
CA SER A 49 24.94 4.34 11.14
C SER A 49 25.12 3.01 10.39
N VAL A 50 24.03 2.26 10.16
CA VAL A 50 24.06 0.95 9.51
C VAL A 50 24.45 1.09 8.05
N ARG A 51 25.45 0.31 7.64
CA ARG A 51 26.04 0.38 6.30
C ARG A 51 25.25 -0.45 5.28
N LYS A 52 25.48 -0.20 3.99
CA LYS A 52 24.81 -0.92 2.90
C LYS A 52 24.91 -2.45 2.99
N PRO A 53 26.06 -3.07 3.33
CA PRO A 53 26.16 -4.53 3.43
C PRO A 53 25.21 -5.11 4.49
N GLU A 54 25.17 -4.51 5.68
CA GLU A 54 24.27 -4.91 6.78
C GLU A 54 22.80 -4.73 6.39
N LEU A 55 22.46 -3.64 5.71
CA LEU A 55 21.11 -3.43 5.17
C LEU A 55 20.70 -4.52 4.18
N ILE A 56 21.61 -4.99 3.33
CA ILE A 56 21.33 -6.07 2.39
C ILE A 56 21.00 -7.36 3.13
N GLU A 57 21.76 -7.70 4.18
CA GLU A 57 21.50 -8.89 4.99
C GLU A 57 20.17 -8.81 5.71
N LEU A 58 19.87 -7.68 6.35
CA LEU A 58 18.58 -7.43 7.01
C LEU A 58 17.40 -7.52 6.04
N VAL A 59 17.56 -7.01 4.82
CA VAL A 59 16.51 -7.10 3.79
C VAL A 59 16.33 -8.54 3.33
N LYS A 60 17.41 -9.29 3.11
CA LYS A 60 17.32 -10.72 2.77
C LYS A 60 16.61 -11.51 3.88
N ASP A 61 16.95 -11.25 5.14
CA ASP A 61 16.31 -11.88 6.28
C ASP A 61 14.81 -11.53 6.37
N ALA A 62 14.45 -10.26 6.17
CA ALA A 62 13.05 -9.82 6.12
C ALA A 62 12.24 -10.47 4.99
N ILE A 63 12.87 -10.72 3.83
CA ILE A 63 12.26 -11.44 2.69
C ILE A 63 12.06 -12.92 3.05
N ASN A 64 13.10 -13.57 3.59
CA ASN A 64 13.06 -14.99 3.95
C ASN A 64 12.04 -15.28 5.05
N SER A 65 11.96 -14.40 6.05
CA SER A 65 10.99 -14.47 7.15
C SER A 65 9.58 -14.03 6.76
N LYS A 66 9.37 -13.58 5.50
CA LYS A 66 8.09 -13.06 4.99
C LYS A 66 7.47 -12.05 5.96
N LYS A 67 8.29 -11.14 6.50
CA LYS A 67 7.81 -10.16 7.48
C LYS A 67 6.63 -9.36 6.91
N PRO A 68 5.50 -9.29 7.64
CA PRO A 68 4.33 -8.58 7.18
C PRO A 68 4.61 -7.07 7.12
N ILE A 69 3.87 -6.40 6.24
CA ILE A 69 3.89 -4.94 6.18
C ILE A 69 3.14 -4.39 7.39
N ASP A 70 3.75 -3.42 8.05
CA ASP A 70 3.11 -2.73 9.18
C ASP A 70 2.28 -1.55 8.63
N PRO A 71 0.93 -1.60 8.76
CA PRO A 71 0.05 -0.55 8.26
C PRO A 71 0.18 0.78 9.01
N ASN A 72 0.83 0.80 10.17
CA ASN A 72 0.96 1.99 11.02
C ASN A 72 2.22 2.81 10.74
N VAL A 73 3.15 2.29 9.93
CA VAL A 73 4.44 2.95 9.65
C VAL A 73 4.28 4.37 9.11
N ASP A 74 3.30 4.62 8.23
CA ASP A 74 3.00 5.96 7.73
C ASP A 74 1.79 6.59 8.42
N ARG A 75 1.53 6.25 9.69
CA ARG A 75 0.41 6.74 10.50
C ARG A 75 -0.95 6.54 9.80
N GLY A 76 -1.09 5.41 9.10
CA GLY A 76 -2.30 5.07 8.35
C GLY A 76 -2.53 5.90 7.07
N LYS A 77 -1.59 6.75 6.62
CA LYS A 77 -1.78 7.53 5.38
C LYS A 77 -2.05 6.66 4.16
N TRP A 78 -1.39 5.51 4.01
CA TRP A 78 -1.64 4.59 2.89
C TRP A 78 -3.05 4.00 2.95
N LEU A 79 -3.54 3.66 4.15
CA LEU A 79 -4.93 3.23 4.34
C LEU A 79 -5.92 4.33 3.97
N THR A 80 -5.66 5.56 4.41
CA THR A 80 -6.49 6.73 4.09
C THR A 80 -6.51 7.01 2.59
N ALA A 81 -5.35 6.99 1.93
CA ALA A 81 -5.25 7.18 0.49
C ALA A 81 -6.04 6.12 -0.28
N LYS A 82 -5.94 4.85 0.11
CA LYS A 82 -6.73 3.76 -0.49
C LYS A 82 -8.22 3.92 -0.22
N ALA A 83 -8.61 4.31 0.99
CA ALA A 83 -10.00 4.56 1.35
C ALA A 83 -10.62 5.66 0.48
N LEU A 84 -9.87 6.74 0.25
CA LEU A 84 -10.28 7.83 -0.64
C LEU A 84 -10.39 7.35 -2.09
N ALA A 85 -9.43 6.59 -2.60
CA ALA A 85 -9.45 6.06 -3.97
C ALA A 85 -10.66 5.15 -4.22
N VAL A 86 -10.95 4.22 -3.30
CA VAL A 86 -12.13 3.34 -3.39
C VAL A 86 -13.42 4.15 -3.38
N ARG A 87 -13.53 5.14 -2.48
CA ARG A 87 -14.72 6.01 -2.38
C ARG A 87 -14.93 6.82 -3.67
N SER A 88 -13.86 7.37 -4.25
CA SER A 88 -13.93 8.09 -5.52
C SER A 88 -14.34 7.19 -6.69
N HIS A 89 -13.87 5.94 -6.73
CA HIS A 89 -14.26 4.97 -7.75
C HIS A 89 -15.74 4.57 -7.62
N ASP A 90 -16.22 4.32 -6.40
CA ASP A 90 -17.64 4.03 -6.14
C ASP A 90 -18.54 5.21 -6.56
N LEU A 91 -18.13 6.46 -6.28
CA LEU A 91 -18.85 7.66 -6.72
C LEU A 91 -18.88 7.82 -8.25
N ASN A 92 -17.75 7.56 -8.93
CA ASN A 92 -17.70 7.58 -10.39
C ASN A 92 -18.57 6.49 -11.02
N GLN A 93 -18.57 5.27 -10.49
CA GLN A 93 -19.46 4.21 -10.96
C GLN A 93 -20.94 4.56 -10.75
N ALA A 94 -21.30 5.14 -9.61
CA ALA A 94 -22.66 5.59 -9.34
C ALA A 94 -23.11 6.68 -10.32
N HIS A 95 -22.23 7.63 -10.66
CA HIS A 95 -22.52 8.67 -11.64
C HIS A 95 -22.71 8.10 -13.07
N ILE A 96 -21.89 7.13 -13.47
CA ILE A 96 -22.02 6.46 -14.78
C ILE A 96 -23.35 5.67 -14.86
N ARG A 97 -23.69 4.89 -13.83
CA ARG A 97 -24.96 4.15 -13.78
C ARG A 97 -26.16 5.09 -13.84
N SER A 98 -26.14 6.17 -13.06
CA SER A 98 -27.20 7.18 -13.08
C SER A 98 -27.37 7.86 -14.44
N LYS A 99 -26.33 7.95 -15.26
CA LYS A 99 -26.41 8.46 -16.63
C LYS A 99 -26.98 7.43 -17.61
N LEU A 100 -26.69 6.14 -17.43
CA LEU A 100 -27.26 5.08 -18.27
C LEU A 100 -28.76 4.90 -18.02
N ASP A 101 -29.21 4.96 -16.77
CA ASP A 101 -30.63 4.84 -16.42
C ASP A 101 -31.47 6.06 -16.85
N ALA A 102 -30.82 7.18 -17.20
CA ALA A 102 -31.48 8.41 -17.66
C ALA A 102 -31.72 8.46 -19.19
N PHE A 103 -31.24 7.47 -19.95
CA PHE A 103 -31.59 7.34 -21.37
C PHE A 103 -32.71 6.29 -21.51
N PRO A 104 -33.98 6.70 -21.72
CA PRO A 104 -34.98 5.74 -22.17
C PRO A 104 -34.53 5.26 -23.54
N VAL A 105 -34.38 3.94 -23.68
CA VAL A 105 -34.31 3.29 -24.99
C VAL A 105 -35.64 3.63 -25.68
N VAL A 106 -35.61 4.62 -26.57
CA VAL A 106 -36.74 4.93 -27.45
C VAL A 106 -36.83 3.77 -28.43
N GLY A 107 -37.71 2.82 -28.12
CA GLY A 107 -38.16 1.78 -29.04
C GLY A 107 -39.20 2.33 -30.02
#